data_AF-A0A2G6ARK3-F1
#
_entry.id   AF-A0A2G6ARK3-F1
#
_cell.length_a   1.000
_cell.length_b   1.000
_cell.length_c   1.000
_cell.angle_alpha   90.00
_cell.angle_beta   90.00
_cell.angle_gamma   90.00
#
_symmetry.space_group_name_H-M   'P 1'
#
loop_
_entity.id
_entity.type
_entity.pdbx_description
1 polymer ?
#
loop_
_entity_poly.entity_id
_entity_poly.type
_entity_poly.pdbx_seq_one_letter_code
_entity_poly.pdbx_strand_id
1 'polypeptide(L)'
;MNEAQLKKRGKIKKGLVSQLKENGTTAQHHMDMVDNYLTMWDMAQALEVDFHNNGVKVMTSTGSKINPSIPEYTKTNNQMLRLLSEMGLKPVRQEPEVDPDEDY
;
A
#
# COMPACT_ATOMS: atom_id res chain seq x y z
N MET A 1 -7.78 -0.74 -12.24
CA MET A 1 -6.34 -0.71 -11.90
C MET A 1 -5.57 -0.81 -13.21
N ASN A 2 -4.61 0.07 -13.46
CA ASN A 2 -3.84 0.06 -14.71
C ASN A 2 -2.66 -0.93 -14.65
N GLU A 3 -2.00 -1.16 -15.79
CA GLU A 3 -0.91 -2.12 -15.91
C GLU A 3 0.28 -1.80 -14.98
N ALA A 4 0.63 -0.52 -14.85
CA ALA A 4 1.69 -0.06 -13.96
C ALA A 4 1.35 -0.35 -12.47
N GLN A 5 0.10 -0.15 -12.06
CA GLN A 5 -0.38 -0.46 -10.72
C GLN A 5 -0.34 -1.97 -10.45
N LEU A 6 -0.72 -2.82 -11.40
CA LEU A 6 -0.63 -4.27 -11.26
C LEU A 6 0.82 -4.74 -11.10
N LYS A 7 1.75 -4.18 -11.90
CA LYS A 7 3.19 -4.46 -11.76
C LYS A 7 3.71 -4.03 -10.39
N LYS A 8 3.33 -2.84 -9.91
CA LYS A 8 3.71 -2.33 -8.58
C LYS A 8 3.16 -3.20 -7.45
N ARG A 9 1.87 -3.59 -7.53
CA ARG A 9 1.21 -4.50 -6.58
C ARG A 9 1.94 -5.84 -6.50
N GLY A 10 2.32 -6.41 -7.64
CA GLY A 10 3.11 -7.64 -7.72
C GLY A 10 4.48 -7.52 -7.06
N LYS A 11 5.20 -6.41 -7.31
CA LYS A 11 6.49 -6.11 -6.65
C LYS A 11 6.34 -6.02 -5.13
N ILE A 12 5.30 -5.34 -4.64
CA ILE A 12 5.00 -5.23 -3.20
C ILE A 12 4.72 -6.61 -2.61
N LYS A 13 3.85 -7.42 -3.25
CA LYS A 13 3.57 -8.80 -2.79
C LYS A 13 4.86 -9.62 -2.68
N LYS A 14 5.69 -9.60 -3.72
CA LYS A 14 6.95 -10.34 -3.76
C LYS A 14 7.88 -9.88 -2.62
N GLY A 15 8.03 -8.57 -2.41
CA GLY A 15 8.85 -8.01 -1.34
C GLY A 15 8.39 -8.45 0.05
N LEU A 16 7.10 -8.33 0.35
CA LEU A 16 6.54 -8.74 1.65
C LEU A 16 6.74 -10.23 1.91
N VAL A 17 6.46 -11.09 0.92
CA VAL A 17 6.65 -12.54 1.05
C VAL A 17 8.13 -12.91 1.21
N SER A 18 9.04 -12.24 0.50
CA SER A 18 10.48 -12.47 0.67
C SER A 18 10.94 -12.14 2.08
N GLN A 19 10.55 -10.97 2.62
CA GLN A 19 10.93 -10.57 3.98
C GLN A 19 10.35 -11.51 5.04
N LEU A 20 9.12 -12.00 4.87
CA LEU A 20 8.55 -13.01 5.76
C LEU A 20 9.33 -14.33 5.75
N LYS A 21 9.79 -14.77 4.58
CA LYS A 21 10.64 -15.96 4.45
C LYS A 21 12.00 -15.76 5.13
N GLU A 22 12.62 -14.60 4.96
CA GLU A 22 13.89 -14.24 5.61
C GLU A 22 13.76 -14.21 7.14
N ASN A 23 12.61 -13.76 7.65
CA ASN A 23 12.30 -13.78 9.08
C ASN A 23 11.93 -15.18 9.63
N GLY A 24 11.89 -16.21 8.77
CA GLY A 24 11.49 -17.58 9.15
C GLY A 24 9.99 -17.75 9.43
N THR A 25 9.18 -16.70 9.23
CA THR A 25 7.74 -16.70 9.48
C THR A 25 6.97 -17.02 8.20
N THR A 26 6.77 -18.31 7.94
CA THR A 26 6.07 -18.82 6.74
C THR A 26 4.72 -19.48 7.04
N ALA A 27 4.19 -19.30 8.24
CA ALA A 27 2.89 -19.84 8.61
C ALA A 27 1.78 -19.22 7.75
N GLN A 28 0.75 -20.02 7.43
CA GLN A 28 -0.33 -19.64 6.51
C GLN A 28 -1.02 -18.32 6.87
N HIS A 29 -1.18 -18.02 8.17
CA HIS A 29 -1.75 -16.75 8.63
C HIS A 29 -0.96 -15.51 8.19
N HIS A 30 0.37 -15.60 8.01
CA HIS A 30 1.16 -14.47 7.49
C HIS A 30 0.89 -14.24 5.99
N MET A 31 0.61 -15.30 5.23
CA MET A 31 0.23 -15.16 3.82
C MET A 31 -1.12 -14.46 3.69
N ASP A 32 -2.08 -14.80 4.55
CA ASP A 32 -3.37 -14.10 4.63
C ASP A 32 -3.18 -12.62 5.02
N MET A 33 -2.26 -12.31 5.95
CA MET A 33 -1.89 -10.93 6.27
C MET A 33 -1.31 -10.18 5.06
N VAL A 34 -0.49 -10.82 4.22
CA VAL A 34 0.01 -10.21 2.97
C VAL A 34 -1.15 -9.90 2.02
N ASP A 35 -2.08 -10.82 1.82
CA ASP A 35 -3.21 -10.60 0.92
C ASP A 35 -4.18 -9.52 1.45
N ASN A 36 -4.37 -9.47 2.77
CA ASN A 36 -5.08 -8.36 3.44
C ASN A 36 -4.38 -7.02 3.20
N TYR A 37 -3.06 -6.97 3.34
CA TYR A 37 -2.27 -5.76 3.07
C TYR A 37 -2.46 -5.28 1.63
N LEU A 38 -2.43 -6.19 0.66
CA LEU A 38 -2.58 -5.83 -0.76
C LEU A 38 -4.00 -5.33 -1.07
N THR A 39 -5.03 -5.91 -0.44
CA THR A 39 -6.41 -5.41 -0.55
C THR A 39 -6.53 -3.99 0.00
N MET A 40 -5.87 -3.71 1.13
CA MET A 40 -5.81 -2.36 1.70
C MET A 40 -5.03 -1.40 0.81
N TRP A 41 -3.94 -1.86 0.19
CA TRP A 41 -3.20 -1.08 -0.79
C TRP A 41 -4.08 -0.71 -1.99
N ASP A 42 -4.84 -1.67 -2.52
CA ASP A 42 -5.79 -1.44 -3.62
C ASP A 42 -6.83 -0.36 -3.24
N MET A 43 -7.35 -0.42 -2.01
CA MET A 43 -8.27 0.58 -1.47
C MET A 43 -7.61 1.96 -1.31
N ALA A 44 -6.38 2.01 -0.77
CA ALA A 44 -5.63 3.27 -0.62
C ALA A 44 -5.39 3.95 -1.97
N GLN A 45 -5.04 3.17 -3.01
CA GLN A 45 -4.89 3.69 -4.37
C GLN A 45 -6.20 4.26 -4.93
N ALA A 46 -7.34 3.63 -4.66
CA ALA A 46 -8.64 4.13 -5.11
C ALA A 46 -9.03 5.44 -4.41
N LEU A 47 -8.79 5.53 -3.09
CA LEU A 47 -9.04 6.74 -2.30
C LEU A 47 -8.14 7.90 -2.73
N GLU A 48 -6.88 7.61 -3.05
CA GLU A 48 -5.92 8.59 -3.56
C GLU A 48 -6.34 9.17 -4.92
N VAL A 49 -6.77 8.31 -5.83
CA VAL A 49 -7.33 8.74 -7.12
C VAL A 49 -8.55 9.65 -6.92
N ASP A 50 -9.43 9.32 -5.96
CA ASP A 50 -10.62 10.12 -5.68
C ASP A 50 -10.27 11.56 -5.25
N PHE A 51 -9.42 11.76 -4.24
CA PHE A 51 -9.11 13.12 -3.79
C PHE A 51 -8.16 13.88 -4.71
N HIS A 52 -7.40 13.20 -5.58
CA HIS A 52 -6.67 13.87 -6.67
C HIS A 52 -7.61 14.41 -7.75
N ASN A 53 -8.68 13.68 -8.07
CA ASN A 53 -9.64 14.10 -9.10
C ASN A 53 -10.67 15.10 -8.57
N ASN A 54 -11.19 14.87 -7.36
CA ASN A 54 -12.29 15.65 -6.77
C ASN A 54 -11.82 16.77 -5.83
N GLY A 55 -10.52 16.80 -5.51
CA GLY A 55 -9.92 17.77 -4.62
C GLY A 55 -10.17 17.51 -3.14
N VAL A 56 -9.54 18.34 -2.30
CA VAL A 56 -9.56 18.22 -0.83
C VAL A 56 -10.92 18.56 -0.24
N LYS A 57 -11.68 19.43 -0.91
CA LYS A 57 -13.04 19.78 -0.52
C LYS A 57 -14.00 19.51 -1.67
N VAL A 58 -15.11 18.85 -1.35
CA VAL A 58 -16.19 18.55 -2.28
C VAL A 58 -17.41 19.40 -1.96
N MET A 59 -18.09 19.89 -2.99
CA MET A 59 -19.33 20.65 -2.82
C MET A 59 -20.49 19.71 -2.54
N THR A 60 -21.26 20.03 -1.51
CA THR A 60 -22.48 19.31 -1.12
C THR A 60 -23.66 20.28 -1.13
N SER A 61 -24.89 19.76 -1.01
CA SER A 61 -26.10 20.57 -0.89
C SER A 61 -26.08 21.56 0.28
N THR A 62 -25.27 21.29 1.31
CA THR A 62 -25.12 22.14 2.50
C THR A 62 -23.81 22.94 2.52
N GLY A 63 -23.09 23.02 1.39
CA GLY A 63 -21.81 23.73 1.27
C GLY A 63 -20.60 22.82 1.09
N SER A 64 -19.41 23.38 1.24
CA SER A 64 -18.13 22.69 1.00
C SER A 64 -17.72 21.83 2.20
N LYS A 65 -17.54 20.52 2.00
CA LYS A 65 -17.07 19.57 3.02
C LYS A 65 -15.73 18.97 2.63
N ILE A 66 -14.97 18.50 3.61
CA ILE A 66 -13.75 17.73 3.35
C ILE A 66 -14.13 16.46 2.59
N ASN A 67 -13.33 16.10 1.58
CA ASN A 67 -13.51 14.87 0.83
C ASN A 67 -13.45 13.66 1.80
N PRO A 68 -14.49 12.80 1.86
CA PRO A 68 -14.53 11.64 2.76
C PRO A 68 -13.42 10.62 2.51
N SER A 69 -12.83 10.59 1.31
CA SER A 69 -11.73 9.69 0.96
C SER A 69 -10.44 10.03 1.71
N ILE A 70 -10.24 11.29 2.13
CA ILE A 70 -9.04 11.72 2.86
C ILE A 70 -8.92 11.06 4.23
N PRO A 71 -9.90 11.19 5.15
CA PRO A 71 -9.80 10.55 6.46
C PRO A 71 -9.75 9.01 6.35
N GLU A 72 -10.47 8.41 5.38
CA GLU A 72 -10.41 6.96 5.18
C GLU A 72 -9.05 6.52 4.62
N TYR A 73 -8.41 7.32 3.77
CA TYR A 73 -7.05 7.07 3.28
C TYR A 73 -6.04 7.09 4.43
N THR A 74 -6.11 8.08 5.32
CA THR A 74 -5.25 8.13 6.52
C THR A 74 -5.46 6.92 7.42
N LYS A 75 -6.72 6.54 7.67
CA LYS A 75 -7.06 5.37 8.49
C LYS A 75 -6.55 4.07 7.87
N THR A 76 -6.72 3.91 6.56
CA THR A 76 -6.25 2.75 5.79
C THR A 76 -4.74 2.61 5.91
N ASN A 77 -4.00 3.69 5.66
CA ASN A 77 -2.54 3.68 5.78
C ASN A 77 -2.08 3.37 7.21
N ASN A 78 -2.73 3.92 8.23
CA ASN A 78 -2.40 3.59 9.63
C ASN A 78 -2.60 2.09 9.93
N GLN A 79 -3.67 1.49 9.41
CA GLN A 79 -3.90 0.06 9.58
C GLN A 79 -2.90 -0.79 8.76
N MET A 80 -2.46 -0.30 7.59
CA MET A 80 -1.40 -0.94 6.82
C MET A 80 -0.07 -0.96 7.59
N LEU A 81 0.30 0.16 8.24
CA LEU A 81 1.49 0.23 9.09
C LEU A 81 1.42 -0.74 10.28
N ARG A 82 0.24 -0.91 10.90
CA ARG A 82 0.02 -1.90 11.97
C ARG A 82 0.23 -3.32 11.45
N LEU A 83 -0.31 -3.64 10.28
CA LEU A 83 -0.18 -4.97 9.68
C LEU A 83 1.29 -5.30 9.35
N LEU A 84 2.07 -4.33 8.85
CA LEU A 84 3.52 -4.49 8.68
C LEU A 84 4.22 -4.78 10.01
N SER A 85 3.86 -4.05 11.07
CA SER A 85 4.40 -4.28 12.42
C SER A 85 4.03 -5.67 12.97
N GLU A 86 2.81 -6.14 12.76
CA GLU A 86 2.36 -7.47 13.19
C GLU A 86 3.08 -8.60 12.44
N MET A 87 3.39 -8.39 11.15
CA MET A 87 4.22 -9.30 10.36
C MET A 87 5.71 -9.28 10.77
N GLY A 88 6.10 -8.42 11.73
CA GLY A 88 7.49 -8.25 12.15
C GLY A 88 8.38 -7.58 11.09
N LEU A 89 7.77 -6.96 10.07
CA LEU A 89 8.47 -6.29 8.99
C LEU A 89 8.84 -4.87 9.45
N LYS A 90 10.14 -4.63 9.68
CA LYS A 90 10.67 -3.29 9.91
C LYS A 90 10.99 -2.63 8.56
N PRO A 91 11.08 -1.28 8.50
CA PRO A 91 11.57 -0.59 7.31
C PRO A 91 12.96 -1.12 6.97
N VAL A 92 13.05 -1.90 5.89
CA VAL A 92 14.35 -2.32 5.36
C VAL A 92 14.98 -1.08 4.73
N ARG A 93 16.15 -0.66 5.22
CA ARG A 93 16.97 0.31 4.49
C ARG A 93 17.36 -0.36 3.18
N GLN A 94 16.74 0.02 2.06
CA GLN A 94 17.24 -0.39 0.77
C GLN A 94 18.59 0.28 0.56
N GLU A 95 19.66 -0.51 0.45
CA GLU A 95 20.79 -0.09 -0.36
C GLU A 95 20.28 0.13 -1.80
N PRO A 96 20.77 1.15 -2.53
CA PRO A 96 20.26 1.46 -3.86
C PRO A 96 20.27 0.20 -4.73
N GLU A 97 19.10 -0.21 -5.20
CA GLU A 97 18.99 -1.26 -6.22
C GLU A 97 19.75 -0.75 -7.45
N VAL A 98 20.93 -1.33 -7.72
CA VAL A 98 21.64 -1.13 -8.98
C VAL A 98 20.75 -1.76 -10.06
N ASP A 99 20.14 -0.93 -10.90
CA ASP A 99 19.36 -1.40 -12.04
C ASP A 99 20.34 -2.04 -13.04
N PRO A 100 20.28 -3.37 -13.28
CA PRO A 100 21.18 -4.03 -14.21
C PRO A 100 20.98 -3.60 -15.66
N ASP A 101 19.91 -2.85 -15.96
CA ASP A 101 19.55 -2.40 -17.30
C ASP A 101 19.96 -0.93 -17.59
N GLU A 102 20.69 -0.25 -16.67
CA GLU A 102 21.39 1.02 -16.98
C GLU A 102 22.73 0.75 -17.68
N ASP A 103 22.66 0.37 -18.96
CA ASP A 103 23.83 0.38 -19.85
C ASP A 103 24.26 1.84 -20.13
N TYR A 104 25.56 2.09 -19.90
CA TYR A 104 26.28 3.36 -20.13
C TYR A 104 26.41 3.76 -21.60
#